data_AF-A0A6B3ENM7-F1
#
_entry.id   AF-A0A6B3ENM7-F1
#
_cell.length_a   1.000
_cell.length_b   1.000
_cell.length_c   1.000
_cell.angle_alpha   90.00
_cell.angle_beta   90.00
_cell.angle_gamma   90.00
#
_symmetry.space_group_name_H-M   'P 1'
#
loop_
_entity.id
_entity.type
_entity.pdbx_description
1 polymer ?
#
loop_
_entity_poly.entity_id
_entity_poly.type
_entity_poly.pdbx_seq_one_letter_code
_entity_poly.pdbx_strand_id
1 'polypeptide(L)'
;GTAYLDRDAAMPFATEALELIRERTGFTAHYARRSGDQVVYLETREAKRSTHLISRVGRSLPVHATALGKALLAELTPAEVDALLPPTLTALTAHTVV
;
A
#
# COMPACT_ATOMS: atom_id res chain seq x y z
N GLY A 1 10.55 14.46 3.02
CA GLY A 1 10.23 15.20 1.78
C GLY A 1 9.49 14.27 0.84
N THR A 2 8.35 14.70 0.30
CA THR A 2 7.43 13.89 -0.52
C THR A 2 7.92 13.66 -1.96
N ALA A 3 9.22 13.74 -2.21
CA ALA A 3 9.82 13.59 -3.55
C ALA A 3 9.50 12.23 -4.22
N TYR A 4 9.06 11.24 -3.45
CA TYR A 4 8.56 9.97 -4.01
C TYR A 4 7.22 10.11 -4.77
N LEU A 5 6.46 11.18 -4.53
CA LEU A 5 5.29 11.55 -5.35
C LEU A 5 5.70 12.08 -6.73
N ASP A 6 6.93 12.58 -6.88
CA ASP A 6 7.47 13.03 -8.17
C ASP A 6 7.97 11.83 -8.99
N ARG A 7 6.98 11.04 -9.46
CA ARG A 7 7.04 10.02 -10.51
C ARG A 7 8.02 8.87 -10.27
N ASP A 8 7.61 7.94 -9.42
CA ASP A 8 8.13 6.58 -9.47
C ASP A 8 8.10 6.05 -10.93
N ALA A 9 9.22 5.50 -11.38
CA ALA A 9 9.40 5.11 -12.78
C ALA A 9 8.41 4.03 -13.24
N ALA A 10 7.80 3.30 -12.30
CA ALA A 10 6.80 2.30 -12.62
C ALA A 10 5.38 2.87 -12.77
N MET A 11 5.15 4.16 -12.49
CA MET A 11 3.81 4.78 -12.52
C MET A 11 3.05 4.55 -13.84
N PRO A 12 3.64 4.70 -15.05
CA PRO A 12 2.90 4.43 -16.29
C PRO A 12 2.40 2.97 -16.38
N PHE A 13 3.23 2.02 -15.97
CA PHE A 13 2.89 0.59 -15.96
C PHE A 13 1.89 0.25 -14.85
N ALA A 14 2.05 0.87 -13.68
CA ALA A 14 1.13 0.71 -12.56
C ALA A 14 -0.27 1.22 -12.92
N THR A 15 -0.36 2.40 -13.56
CA THR A 15 -1.63 2.95 -14.05
C THR A 15 -2.37 1.95 -14.94
N GLU A 16 -1.70 1.38 -15.95
CA GLU A 16 -2.31 0.41 -16.86
C GLU A 16 -2.73 -0.88 -16.13
N ALA A 17 -1.84 -1.43 -15.29
CA ALA A 17 -2.13 -2.64 -14.53
C ALA A 17 -3.32 -2.45 -13.56
N LEU A 18 -3.40 -1.31 -12.89
CA LEU A 18 -4.50 -0.99 -11.97
C LEU A 18 -5.84 -0.89 -12.71
N GLU A 19 -5.87 -0.30 -13.91
CA GLU A 19 -7.09 -0.27 -14.71
C GLU A 19 -7.52 -1.68 -15.12
N LEU A 20 -6.58 -2.51 -15.60
CA LEU A 20 -6.89 -3.89 -15.97
C LEU A 20 -7.41 -4.71 -14.79
N ILE A 21 -6.81 -4.56 -13.61
CA ILE A 21 -7.27 -5.23 -12.38
C ILE A 21 -8.67 -4.75 -12.02
N ARG A 22 -8.90 -3.43 -12.05
CA ARG A 22 -10.21 -2.86 -11.74
C ARG A 22 -11.28 -3.34 -12.70
N GLU A 23 -11.00 -3.37 -14.00
CA GLU A 23 -11.95 -3.82 -15.02
C GLU A 23 -12.32 -5.30 -14.87
N ARG A 24 -11.32 -6.14 -14.55
CA ARG A 24 -11.53 -7.58 -14.40
C ARG A 24 -12.21 -7.96 -13.09
N THR A 25 -11.92 -7.23 -12.01
CA THR A 25 -12.39 -7.60 -10.66
C THR A 25 -13.60 -6.78 -10.21
N GLY A 26 -13.82 -5.60 -10.79
CA GLY A 26 -14.84 -4.64 -10.35
C GLY A 26 -14.50 -3.93 -9.04
N PHE A 27 -13.34 -4.19 -8.42
CA PHE A 27 -12.93 -3.63 -7.13
C PHE A 27 -11.90 -2.51 -7.27
N THR A 28 -11.73 -1.73 -6.21
CA THR A 28 -10.70 -0.70 -6.12
C THR A 28 -9.32 -1.36 -6.09
N ALA A 29 -8.41 -0.86 -6.93
CA ALA A 29 -7.03 -1.30 -6.97
C ALA A 29 -6.09 -0.19 -6.50
N HIS A 30 -5.02 -0.55 -5.79
CA HIS A 30 -4.07 0.39 -5.21
C HIS A 30 -2.63 0.06 -5.62
N TYR A 31 -1.83 1.11 -5.83
CA TYR A 31 -0.38 1.01 -5.98
C TYR A 31 0.31 1.83 -4.89
N ALA A 32 1.33 1.24 -4.27
CA ALA A 32 2.07 1.81 -3.16
C ALA A 32 3.53 1.35 -3.17
N ARG A 33 4.39 2.07 -2.46
CA ARG A 33 5.71 1.56 -2.06
C ARG A 33 5.86 1.56 -0.57
N ARG A 34 6.81 0.74 -0.13
CA ARG A 34 7.36 0.81 1.22
C ARG A 34 8.31 2.00 1.35
N SER A 35 8.20 2.70 2.47
CA SER A 35 9.15 3.70 2.97
C SER A 35 9.41 3.39 4.43
N GLY A 36 10.49 2.66 4.72
CA GLY A 36 10.78 2.16 6.06
C GLY A 36 9.72 1.14 6.52
N ASP A 37 9.11 1.41 7.68
CA ASP A 37 8.02 0.66 8.31
C ASP A 37 6.62 1.13 7.87
N GLN A 38 6.54 2.00 6.85
CA GLN A 38 5.28 2.50 6.31
C GLN A 38 5.12 2.11 4.83
N VAL A 39 3.87 2.06 4.37
CA VAL A 39 3.49 2.07 2.95
C VAL A 39 2.91 3.42 2.58
N VAL A 40 3.37 3.97 1.48
CA VAL A 40 2.87 5.22 0.90
C VAL A 40 2.07 4.89 -0.35
N TYR A 41 0.78 5.23 -0.33
CA TYR A 41 -0.13 5.06 -1.46
C TYR A 41 0.20 6.10 -2.54
N LEU A 42 0.35 5.66 -3.78
CA LEU A 42 0.74 6.53 -4.90
C LEU A 42 -0.33 6.64 -5.96
N GLU A 43 -1.09 5.57 -6.15
CA GLU A 43 -2.19 5.56 -7.08
C GLU A 43 -3.31 4.69 -6.57
N THR A 44 -4.53 5.08 -6.93
CA THR A 44 -5.73 4.30 -6.64
C THR A 44 -6.67 4.41 -7.83
N ARG A 45 -7.19 3.26 -8.27
CA ARG A 45 -8.24 3.16 -9.27
C ARG A 45 -9.49 2.64 -8.62
N GLU A 46 -10.44 3.54 -8.39
CA GLU A 46 -11.67 3.23 -7.65
C GLU A 46 -12.63 2.38 -8.46
N ALA A 47 -13.25 1.40 -7.78
CA ALA A 47 -14.32 0.60 -8.35
C ALA A 47 -15.40 1.48 -9.00
N LYS A 48 -15.95 1.06 -10.15
CA LYS A 48 -16.97 1.81 -10.91
C LYS A 48 -18.23 2.14 -10.10
N ARG A 49 -18.53 1.40 -9.04
CA ARG A 49 -19.68 1.60 -8.15
C ARG A 49 -19.27 1.85 -6.70
N SER A 50 -18.08 2.41 -6.47
CA SER A 50 -17.65 2.72 -5.10
C SER A 50 -18.52 3.82 -4.49
N THR A 51 -19.13 3.54 -3.33
CA THR A 51 -19.82 4.55 -2.49
C THR A 51 -18.91 5.11 -1.38
N HIS A 52 -17.67 4.62 -1.28
CA HIS A 52 -16.73 4.98 -0.22
C HIS A 52 -15.40 5.44 -0.80
N LEU A 53 -14.98 6.66 -0.41
CA LEU A 53 -13.65 7.22 -0.66
C LEU A 53 -12.67 6.66 0.37
N ILE A 54 -11.90 5.61 0.04
CA ILE A 54 -10.86 5.10 0.94
C ILE A 54 -9.59 4.74 0.16
N SER A 55 -8.78 5.75 -0.10
CA SER A 55 -7.42 5.95 0.43
C SER A 55 -6.80 7.07 -0.40
N ARG A 56 -6.46 8.20 0.22
CA ARG A 56 -5.92 9.35 -0.53
C ARG A 56 -4.49 9.04 -0.96
N VAL A 57 -4.18 9.24 -2.23
CA VAL A 57 -2.79 9.28 -2.71
C VAL A 57 -1.97 10.19 -1.80
N GLY A 58 -0.77 9.75 -1.45
CA GLY A 58 0.11 10.38 -0.47
C GLY A 58 -0.13 9.96 0.99
N ARG A 59 -1.19 9.20 1.27
CA ARG A 59 -1.40 8.64 2.63
C ARG A 59 -0.33 7.59 2.94
N SER A 60 0.24 7.69 4.13
CA SER A 60 1.18 6.74 4.70
C SER A 60 0.50 5.92 5.79
N LEU A 61 0.71 4.61 5.81
CA LEU A 61 0.18 3.69 6.83
C LEU A 61 1.20 2.62 7.23
N PRO A 62 1.15 2.05 8.44
CA PRO A 62 2.10 1.04 8.86
C PRO A 62 2.06 -0.22 7.97
N VAL A 63 3.23 -0.78 7.65
CA VAL A 63 3.34 -1.95 6.76
C VAL A 63 2.62 -3.18 7.34
N HIS A 64 2.67 -3.40 8.65
CA HIS A 64 2.05 -4.55 9.31
C HIS A 64 0.52 -4.46 9.30
N ALA A 65 -0.02 -3.24 9.27
CA ALA A 65 -1.45 -2.98 9.39
C ALA A 65 -2.19 -2.89 8.05
N THR A 66 -1.51 -3.10 6.91
CA THR A 66 -2.12 -3.01 5.58
C THR A 66 -1.91 -4.29 4.76
N ALA A 67 -2.81 -4.58 3.83
CA ALA A 67 -2.63 -5.71 2.91
C ALA A 67 -1.40 -5.51 2.00
N LEU A 68 -1.21 -4.29 1.47
CA LEU A 68 -0.06 -3.92 0.64
C LEU A 68 1.25 -4.09 1.41
N GLY A 69 1.31 -3.58 2.65
CA GLY A 69 2.51 -3.69 3.47
C GLY A 69 2.84 -5.14 3.81
N LYS A 70 1.86 -5.95 4.19
CA LYS A 70 2.07 -7.39 4.42
C LYS A 70 2.56 -8.12 3.17
N ALA A 71 2.05 -7.79 1.98
CA ALA A 71 2.54 -8.35 0.73
C ALA A 71 4.01 -7.99 0.48
N LEU A 72 4.41 -6.74 0.74
CA LEU A 72 5.80 -6.29 0.61
C LEU A 72 6.73 -6.93 1.66
N LEU A 73 6.24 -7.14 2.89
CA LEU A 73 7.02 -7.83 3.94
C LEU A 73 7.23 -9.31 3.62
N ALA A 74 6.31 -9.95 2.90
CA ALA A 74 6.41 -11.36 2.53
C ALA A 74 7.57 -11.66 1.56
N GLU A 75 8.12 -10.63 0.91
CA GLU A 75 9.32 -10.75 0.04
C GLU A 75 10.63 -10.61 0.82
N LEU A 76 10.58 -10.29 2.11
CA LEU A 76 11.75 -10.11 2.97
C LEU A 76 12.02 -11.35 3.83
N THR A 77 13.27 -11.51 4.24
CA THR A 77 13.64 -12.50 5.26
C THR A 77 13.14 -12.06 6.65
N PRO A 78 12.95 -13.00 7.60
CA PRO A 78 12.54 -12.65 8.97
C PRO A 78 13.45 -11.60 9.63
N ALA A 79 14.77 -11.71 9.45
CA ALA A 79 15.73 -10.76 10.00
C ALA A 79 15.59 -9.34 9.40
N GLU A 80 15.27 -9.24 8.12
CA GLU A 80 15.00 -7.94 7.48
C GLU A 80 13.68 -7.33 7.96
N VAL A 81 12.67 -8.17 8.21
CA VAL A 81 11.39 -7.72 8.81
C VAL A 81 11.61 -7.23 10.23
N ASP A 82 12.34 -7.97 11.06
CA ASP A 82 12.65 -7.61 12.45
C ASP A 82 13.46 -6.31 12.54
N ALA A 83 14.42 -6.11 11.63
CA ALA A 83 15.22 -4.88 11.56
C ALA A 83 14.40 -3.66 11.10
N LEU A 84 13.29 -3.89 10.39
CA LEU A 84 12.46 -2.86 9.78
C LEU A 84 11.32 -2.42 10.69
N LEU A 85 10.68 -3.36 11.38
CA LEU A 85 9.52 -3.08 12.20
C LEU A 85 9.90 -2.40 13.52
N PRO A 86 9.07 -1.47 14.04
CA PRO A 86 9.30 -0.91 15.36
C PRO A 86 9.10 -1.98 16.44
N PRO A 87 9.71 -1.80 17.63
CA PRO A 87 9.60 -2.77 18.74
C PRO A 87 8.18 -2.92 19.30
N THR A 88 7.25 -2.03 18.94
CA THR A 88 5.85 -2.10 19.33
C THR A 88 4.97 -1.78 18.13
N LEU A 89 4.11 -2.73 17.78
CA LEU A 89 3.18 -2.59 16.67
C LEU A 89 1.85 -1.99 17.16
N THR A 90 1.47 -0.84 16.60
CA THR A 90 0.19 -0.21 16.91
C THR A 90 -0.96 -0.98 16.24
N ALA A 91 -1.96 -1.37 17.01
CA ALA A 91 -3.21 -1.91 16.48
C ALA A 91 -4.10 -0.76 15.97
N LEU A 92 -4.35 -0.71 14.66
CA LEU A 92 -5.24 0.30 14.05
C LEU A 92 -6.72 -0.13 14.08
N THR A 93 -6.97 -1.42 14.25
CA THR A 93 -8.29 -2.04 14.38
C THR A 93 -8.19 -3.23 15.33
N ALA A 94 -9.33 -3.78 15.74
CA ALA A 94 -9.39 -5.01 16.54
C ALA A 94 -8.79 -6.25 15.83
N HIS A 95 -8.53 -6.17 14.52
CA HIS A 95 -7.99 -7.27 13.72
C HIS A 95 -6.58 -6.99 13.17
N THR A 96 -5.95 -5.89 13.60
CA THR A 96 -4.56 -5.63 13.23
C THR A 96 -3.66 -6.63 13.95
N VAL A 97 -2.82 -7.34 13.20
CA VAL A 97 -1.83 -8.29 13.75
C VAL A 97 -0.67 -7.48 14.32
N VAL A 98 -0.28 -7.73 15.56
CA VAL A 98 0.77 -7.04 16.31
C VAL A 98 1.76 -8.03 16.91
#